data_AF-A0A1G2K788-F1
#
_entry.id   AF-A0A1G2K788-F1
#
_cell.length_a   1.000
_cell.length_b   1.000
_cell.length_c   1.000
_cell.angle_alpha   90.00
_cell.angle_beta   90.00
_cell.angle_gamma   90.00
#
_symmetry.space_group_name_H-M   'P 1'
#
loop_
_entity.id
_entity.type
_entity.pdbx_description
1 polymer ?
#
loop_
_entity_poly.entity_id
_entity_poly.type
_entity_poly.pdbx_seq_one_letter_code
_entity_poly.pdbx_strand_id
1 'polypeptide(L)'
;MFYTYILISKNSGRYYIGATGDLKVRIFAHNHGKVRSTGSYKPWELFYFEEFFSMGQALRREKQIKKWKSRDAIRRLGEHFRILDKSRILDFVAPKGGDKIGKIRAKV
;
A
#
# COMPACT_ATOMS: atom_id res chain seq x y z
N MET A 1 -11.56 9.60 -2.62
CA MET A 1 -11.10 8.87 -1.42
C MET A 1 -9.59 8.89 -1.38
N PHE A 2 -8.98 8.87 -0.19
CA PHE A 2 -7.53 8.80 0.01
C PHE A 2 -7.20 7.64 0.93
N TYR A 3 -5.99 7.10 0.81
CA TYR A 3 -5.59 5.88 1.49
C TYR A 3 -4.27 6.07 2.21
N THR A 4 -4.17 5.53 3.42
CA THR A 4 -2.89 5.15 4.03
C THR A 4 -2.73 3.66 3.86
N TYR A 5 -1.56 3.20 3.43
CA TYR A 5 -1.35 1.78 3.15
C TYR A 5 0.00 1.30 3.67
N ILE A 6 0.07 -0.01 3.91
CA ILE A 6 1.30 -0.74 4.21
C ILE A 6 1.45 -1.85 3.19
N LEU A 7 2.61 -1.86 2.51
CA LEU A 7 3.02 -2.98 1.68
C LEU A 7 4.04 -3.83 2.42
N ILE A 8 4.02 -5.13 2.20
CA ILE A 8 5.06 -6.05 2.64
C ILE A 8 5.77 -6.64 1.42
N SER A 9 7.10 -6.60 1.43
CA SER A 9 7.91 -7.30 0.44
C SER A 9 7.94 -8.79 0.80
N LYS A 10 7.51 -9.67 -0.12
CA LYS A 10 7.58 -11.12 0.14
C LYS A 10 9.02 -11.62 0.24
N ASN A 11 9.93 -11.03 -0.55
CA ASN A 11 11.32 -11.48 -0.62
C ASN A 11 12.16 -11.01 0.57
N SER A 12 11.89 -9.80 1.08
CA SER A 12 12.72 -9.20 2.14
C SER A 12 12.02 -9.04 3.48
N GLY A 13 10.70 -9.28 3.54
CA GLY A 13 9.89 -9.04 4.75
C GLY A 13 9.84 -7.58 5.17
N ARG A 14 10.28 -6.64 4.32
CA ARG A 14 10.29 -5.20 4.60
C ARG A 14 8.90 -4.63 4.47
N TYR A 15 8.58 -3.70 5.36
CA TYR A 15 7.37 -2.90 5.28
C TYR A 15 7.64 -1.58 4.57
N TYR A 16 6.71 -1.16 3.73
CA TYR A 16 6.67 0.17 3.16
C TYR A 16 5.35 0.84 3.54
N ILE A 17 5.41 2.07 4.04
CA ILE A 17 4.24 2.82 4.52
C ILE A 17 4.13 4.09 3.69
N GLY A 18 2.94 4.35 3.15
CA GLY A 18 2.69 5.56 2.36
C GLY A 18 1.22 5.95 2.34
N ALA A 19 0.95 7.10 1.74
CA ALA A 19 -0.40 7.55 1.40
C ALA A 19 -0.57 7.76 -0.12
N THR A 20 -1.80 7.63 -0.63
CA THR A 20 -2.14 7.81 -2.05
C THR A 20 -3.62 8.14 -2.25
N GLY A 21 -3.96 8.78 -3.36
CA GLY A 21 -5.35 8.92 -3.82
C GLY A 21 -5.84 7.69 -4.60
N ASP A 22 -4.92 6.88 -5.13
CA ASP A 22 -5.21 5.65 -5.85
C ASP A 22 -4.29 4.53 -5.37
N LEU A 23 -4.87 3.54 -4.68
CA LEU A 23 -4.13 2.43 -4.08
C LEU A 23 -3.70 1.40 -5.14
N LYS A 24 -4.53 1.14 -6.16
CA LYS A 24 -4.25 0.15 -7.21
C LYS A 24 -3.07 0.58 -8.06
N VAL A 25 -3.10 1.82 -8.54
CA VAL A 25 -2.00 2.41 -9.33
C VAL A 25 -0.69 2.41 -8.55
N ARG A 26 -0.76 2.69 -7.24
CA ARG A 26 0.42 2.72 -6.38
C ARG A 26 1.05 1.34 -6.21
N ILE A 27 0.26 0.31 -5.89
CA ILE A 27 0.74 -1.08 -5.78
C ILE A 27 1.37 -1.53 -7.10
N PHE A 28 0.71 -1.24 -8.23
CA PHE A 28 1.23 -1.52 -9.56
C PHE A 28 2.61 -0.86 -9.77
N ALA A 29 2.75 0.43 -9.46
CA ALA A 29 4.01 1.15 -9.64
C ALA A 29 5.16 0.56 -8.81
N HIS A 30 4.91 0.16 -7.55
CA HIS A 30 5.90 -0.53 -6.72
C HIS A 30 6.34 -1.85 -7.33
N ASN A 31 5.39 -2.67 -7.79
CA ASN A 31 5.67 -3.97 -8.43
C ASN A 31 6.28 -3.85 -9.83
N HIS A 32 6.18 -2.71 -10.49
CA HIS A 32 6.87 -2.46 -11.76
C HIS A 32 8.24 -1.80 -11.58
N GLY A 33 8.70 -1.60 -10.33
CA GLY A 33 10.00 -0.99 -10.04
C GLY A 33 10.08 0.49 -10.42
N LYS A 34 8.95 1.15 -10.65
CA LYS A 34 8.88 2.58 -11.00
C LYS A 34 9.19 3.50 -9.80
N VAL A 35 9.41 2.92 -8.62
CA VAL A 35 9.77 3.62 -7.40
C VAL A 35 11.17 3.21 -6.99
N ARG A 36 12.15 4.10 -7.23
CA ARG A 36 13.59 3.85 -7.04
C ARG A 36 13.93 3.21 -5.68
N SER A 37 13.32 3.69 -4.60
CA SER A 37 13.59 3.22 -3.23
C SER A 37 13.01 1.85 -2.90
N THR A 38 12.10 1.32 -3.72
CA THR A 38 11.38 0.06 -3.43
C THR A 38 11.48 -0.98 -4.55
N GLY A 39 12.02 -0.60 -5.71
CA GLY A 39 12.12 -1.48 -6.88
C GLY A 39 12.95 -2.74 -6.63
N SER A 40 13.99 -2.67 -5.80
CA SER A 40 14.84 -3.84 -5.50
C SER A 40 14.20 -4.86 -4.55
N TYR A 41 13.09 -4.50 -3.89
CA TYR A 41 12.45 -5.34 -2.87
C TYR A 41 11.11 -5.93 -3.34
N LYS A 42 10.84 -5.91 -4.65
CA LYS A 42 9.70 -6.62 -5.22
C LYS A 42 9.80 -8.14 -4.97
N PRO A 43 8.67 -8.88 -4.97
CA PRO A 43 7.31 -8.40 -5.12
C PRO A 43 6.75 -7.83 -3.80
N TRP A 44 5.91 -6.80 -3.94
CA TRP A 44 5.18 -6.13 -2.87
C TRP A 44 3.73 -6.59 -2.84
N GLU A 45 3.23 -6.88 -1.64
CA GLU A 45 1.82 -7.20 -1.40
C GLU A 45 1.16 -6.17 -0.50
N LEU A 46 -0.12 -5.91 -0.74
CA LEU A 46 -0.92 -5.09 0.15
C LEU A 46 -1.13 -5.84 1.48
N PHE A 47 -0.59 -5.26 2.55
CA PHE A 47 -0.69 -5.81 3.90
C PHE A 47 -1.77 -5.13 4.72
N TYR A 48 -1.98 -3.83 4.48
CA TYR A 48 -2.92 -3.00 5.23
C TYR A 48 -3.35 -1.80 4.41
N PHE A 49 -4.58 -1.31 4.61
CA PHE A 49 -4.96 0.03 4.21
C PHE A 49 -6.08 0.62 5.09
N GLU A 50 -6.14 1.95 5.13
CA GLU A 50 -7.22 2.74 5.74
C GLU A 50 -7.70 3.80 4.75
N GLU A 51 -9.01 4.04 4.73
CA GLU A 51 -9.67 5.03 3.87
C GLU A 51 -9.93 6.34 4.61
N PHE A 52 -9.75 7.46 3.90
CA PHE A 52 -9.92 8.80 4.42
C PHE A 52 -10.58 9.72 3.39
N PHE A 53 -11.33 10.72 3.86
CA PHE A 53 -11.99 11.70 3.01
C PHE A 53 -11.04 12.76 2.47
N SER A 54 -9.87 12.97 3.12
CA SER A 54 -8.86 13.94 2.65
C SER A 54 -7.44 13.38 2.70
N MET A 55 -6.59 13.86 1.78
CA MET A 55 -5.16 13.52 1.75
C MET A 55 -4.47 13.91 3.08
N GLY A 56 -4.89 15.02 3.70
CA GLY A 56 -4.35 15.46 4.98
C GLY A 56 -4.58 14.44 6.10
N GLN A 57 -5.75 13.80 6.16
CA GLN A 57 -6.04 12.72 7.12
C GLN A 57 -5.14 11.49 6.86
N ALA A 58 -5.05 11.05 5.60
CA ALA A 58 -4.20 9.94 5.21
C ALA A 58 -2.72 10.20 5.60
N LEU A 59 -2.17 11.36 5.23
CA LEU A 59 -0.80 11.74 5.57
C LEU A 59 -0.56 11.83 7.09
N ARG A 60 -1.54 12.30 7.88
CA ARG A 60 -1.43 12.28 9.35
C ARG A 60 -1.33 10.85 9.88
N ARG A 61 -2.15 9.94 9.36
CA ARG A 61 -2.10 8.53 9.74
C ARG A 61 -0.78 7.86 9.32
N GLU A 62 -0.30 8.12 8.10
CA GLU A 62 1.00 7.66 7.62
C GLU A 62 2.13 8.09 8.58
N LYS A 63 2.16 9.38 8.95
CA LYS A 63 3.13 9.93 9.90
C LYS A 63 3.00 9.29 11.27
N GLN A 64 1.79 9.04 11.77
CA GLN A 64 1.56 8.36 13.03
C GLN A 64 2.16 6.94 13.04
N ILE A 65 1.87 6.14 12.02
CA ILE A 65 2.38 4.77 11.91
C ILE A 65 3.93 4.79 11.80
N LYS A 66 4.49 5.68 10.98
CA LYS A 66 5.95 5.84 10.86
C LYS A 66 6.63 6.24 12.17
N LYS A 67 5.96 7.03 13.01
CA LYS A 67 6.47 7.45 14.33
C LYS A 67 6.60 6.31 15.33
N TRP A 68 5.84 5.22 15.17
CA TRP A 68 5.96 4.08 16.08
C TRP A 68 7.35 3.45 16.08
N LYS A 69 8.09 3.55 14.96
CA LYS A 69 9.43 2.98 14.79
C LYS A 69 9.55 1.52 15.26
N SER A 70 8.41 0.79 15.25
CA SER A 70 8.28 -0.55 15.79
C SER A 70 7.72 -1.47 14.72
N ARG A 71 8.54 -2.44 14.33
CA ARG A 71 8.16 -3.46 13.34
C ARG A 71 7.01 -4.33 13.87
N ASP A 72 7.01 -4.63 15.16
CA ASP A 72 5.94 -5.44 15.78
C ASP A 72 4.61 -4.69 15.84
N ALA A 73 4.62 -3.37 16.12
CA ALA A 73 3.41 -2.57 16.08
C ALA A 73 2.78 -2.57 14.67
N ILE A 74 3.61 -2.40 13.63
CA ILE A 74 3.18 -2.46 12.22
C ILE A 74 2.62 -3.84 11.86
N ARG A 75 3.31 -4.91 12.28
CA ARG A 75 2.87 -6.29 12.05
C ARG A 75 1.51 -6.56 12.70
N ARG A 76 1.36 -6.22 13.98
CA ARG A 76 0.10 -6.39 14.72
C ARG A 76 -1.05 -5.62 14.07
N LEU A 77 -0.80 -4.40 13.59
CA LEU A 77 -1.81 -3.60 12.88
C LEU A 77 -2.32 -4.33 11.64
N GLY A 78 -1.42 -4.79 10.77
CA GLY A 78 -1.83 -5.47 9.54
C GLY A 78 -2.42 -6.87 9.74
N GLU A 79 -1.93 -7.63 10.72
CA GLU A 79 -2.51 -8.94 11.06
C GLU A 79 -3.94 -8.79 11.61
N HIS A 80 -4.17 -7.81 12.48
CA HIS A 80 -5.51 -7.53 12.99
C HIS A 80 -6.47 -7.13 11.86
N PHE A 81 -6.01 -6.30 10.93
CA PHE A 81 -6.78 -5.91 9.75
C PHE A 81 -7.12 -7.10 8.84
N ARG A 82 -6.17 -8.01 8.60
CA ARG A 82 -6.40 -9.21 7.80
C ARG A 82 -7.46 -10.13 8.37
N ILE A 83 -7.57 -10.21 9.69
CA ILE A 83 -8.60 -11.00 10.37
C ILE A 83 -9.98 -10.37 10.16
N LEU A 84 -10.07 -9.05 10.26
CA LEU A 84 -11.35 -8.33 10.21
C LEU A 84 -11.87 -8.09 8.78
N ASP A 85 -10.98 -7.89 7.81
CA ASP A 85 -11.33 -7.28 6.52
C ASP A 85 -10.63 -7.95 5.32
N LYS A 86 -10.37 -9.27 5.38
CA LYS A 86 -9.68 -10.01 4.31
C LYS A 86 -10.31 -9.80 2.91
N SER A 87 -11.64 -9.71 2.85
CA SER A 87 -12.38 -9.48 1.60
C SER A 87 -12.00 -8.15 0.94
N ARG A 88 -11.80 -7.09 1.73
CA ARG A 88 -11.45 -5.75 1.24
C ARG A 88 -10.06 -5.68 0.62
N ILE A 89 -9.13 -6.56 1.01
CA ILE A 89 -7.81 -6.63 0.37
C ILE A 89 -7.93 -7.19 -1.07
N LEU A 90 -8.82 -8.16 -1.28
CA LEU A 90 -8.99 -8.81 -2.59
C LEU A 90 -9.48 -7.83 -3.66
N ASP A 91 -10.28 -6.83 -3.29
CA ASP A 91 -10.77 -5.77 -4.19
C ASP A 91 -9.64 -4.96 -4.87
N PHE A 92 -8.45 -4.95 -4.28
CA PHE A 92 -7.26 -4.25 -4.77
C PHE A 92 -6.19 -5.15 -5.37
N VAL A 93 -6.32 -6.47 -5.23
CA VAL A 93 -5.29 -7.45 -5.63
C VAL A 93 -5.68 -8.25 -6.88
N ALA A 94 -6.98 -8.44 -7.16
CA ALA A 94 -7.41 -9.12 -8.37
C ALA A 94 -7.59 -8.12 -9.54
N PRO A 95 -6.82 -8.23 -10.65
CA PRO A 95 -7.21 -7.57 -11.88
C PRO A 95 -8.49 -8.26 -12.37
N LYS A 96 -9.60 -7.51 -12.48
CA LYS A 96 -10.70 -7.97 -13.34
C LYS A 96 -10.10 -8.04 -14.75
N GLY A 97 -10.12 -9.22 -15.34
CA GLY A 97 -9.59 -9.43 -16.69
C GLY A 97 -10.20 -8.40 -17.65
N GLY A 98 -9.34 -7.71 -18.40
CA GLY A 98 -9.76 -6.89 -19.54
C GLY A 98 -9.48 -5.38 -19.47
N ASP A 99 -9.12 -4.81 -18.32
CA ASP A 99 -8.90 -3.36 -18.26
C ASP A 99 -7.54 -2.97 -18.87
N LYS A 100 -7.60 -2.44 -20.09
CA LYS A 100 -6.48 -1.77 -20.76
C LYS A 100 -5.98 -0.65 -19.84
N ILE A 101 -4.82 -0.87 -19.23
CA ILE A 101 -4.16 0.09 -18.34
C ILE A 101 -3.75 1.30 -19.19
N GLY A 102 -4.62 2.32 -19.21
CA GLY A 102 -4.37 3.59 -19.87
C GLY A 102 -3.04 4.18 -19.40
N LYS A 103 -2.28 4.73 -20.35
CA LYS A 103 -0.93 5.30 -20.17
C LYS A 103 -0.82 6.12 -18.87
N ILE A 104 -0.29 5.50 -17.81
CA ILE A 104 -0.03 6.17 -16.54
C ILE A 104 1.22 7.03 -16.71
N ARG A 105 1.03 8.33 -16.97
CA ARG A 105 2.08 9.35 -16.84
C ARG A 105 2.43 9.48 -15.36
N ALA A 106 3.57 8.93 -14.97
CA ALA A 106 4.19 9.25 -13.69
C ALA A 106 4.73 10.68 -13.79
N LYS A 107 4.06 11.65 -13.15
CA LYS A 107 4.72 12.92 -12.82
C LYS A 107 5.71 12.63 -11.69
N VAL A 108 6.98 12.80 -12.03
CA VAL A 108 8.13 12.83 -11.10
C VAL A 108 8.03 14.08 -10.24
#